data_AF-A0A2I2G153-F1
#
_entry.id   AF-A0A2I2G153-F1
#
_cell.length_a   1.000
_cell.length_b   1.000
_cell.length_c   1.000
_cell.angle_alpha   90.00
_cell.angle_beta   90.00
_cell.angle_gamma   90.00
#
_symmetry.space_group_name_H-M   'P 1'
#
loop_
_entity.id
_entity.type
_entity.pdbx_description
1 polymer ?
#
loop_
_entity_poly.entity_id
_entity_poly.type
_entity_poly.pdbx_seq_one_letter_code
_entity_poly.pdbx_strand_id
1 'polypeptide(L)'
;MTHQTFHFFPALPPEIRRTIYILATPPRVVHIQEVSEDEKTFLAELKIAPFRRTLCPSLTHFALHWRKYIPKAIKQPTLEHFGVTGARPLNKPWTPSAATPEIPIPWLTEQPELAWEMVRNSYLYSKAPIPALLHTWSESREELIRFGYELAFRTRSNGPRTWFNFKRDVMYLTKSESRGRFSGTVSLSNNMFYEVGQFHPFDLTRVKRLALAYCGPLLFPWRAPSLWTEEIAQILPLFPGLSELLLAELEDEDVMRWSERGPHWNRNSGSSTRERWCCLAVEEIDALLSLLSDGFRTDLGSVGLVAEMFKEHQQRRESSDGYFEHRRVVTEQALADARDAMIASSHPIPMTPWSIPRIRAVHILPESMVPGMIQERRNAWNKFCELKRDWRKAIDGIPSDNFPQARAMTTKLGTMCSPLLPWLPDEDWDDVSDPVVFCIFSDEQMGGEALSRGQRRAKSWWVQKGTVKEPGLEIIA
;
A
#
# COMPACT_ATOMS: atom_id res chain seq x y z
N MET A 1 -3.88 51.53 8.40
CA MET A 1 -2.73 50.99 9.15
C MET A 1 -1.56 50.87 8.19
N THR A 2 -0.57 51.76 8.30
CA THR A 2 0.61 51.80 7.44
C THR A 2 1.71 50.93 8.03
N HIS A 3 1.79 49.66 7.62
CA HIS A 3 2.98 48.85 7.88
C HIS A 3 4.07 49.28 6.87
N GLN A 4 4.95 50.20 7.29
CA GLN A 4 5.98 50.82 6.42
C GLN A 4 7.38 50.21 6.58
N THR A 5 7.54 49.09 7.29
CA THR A 5 8.85 48.44 7.47
C THR A 5 8.81 47.00 6.96
N PHE A 6 9.48 46.75 5.83
CA PHE A 6 9.78 45.41 5.35
C PHE A 6 11.05 44.91 6.05
N HIS A 7 10.90 43.90 6.91
CA HIS A 7 12.05 43.25 7.54
C HIS A 7 12.62 42.20 6.59
N PHE A 8 13.91 42.31 6.24
CA PHE A 8 14.59 41.27 5.48
C PHE A 8 14.57 39.96 6.25
N PHE A 9 14.49 38.84 5.53
CA PHE A 9 14.37 37.51 6.16
C PHE A 9 15.43 37.24 7.25
N PRO A 10 16.73 37.56 7.09
CA PRO A 10 17.73 37.36 8.15
C PRO A 10 17.54 38.24 9.39
N ALA A 11 16.80 39.34 9.29
CA ALA A 11 16.50 40.23 10.41
C ALA A 11 15.29 39.76 11.23
N LEU A 12 14.60 38.69 10.80
CA LEU A 12 13.54 38.08 11.58
C LEU A 12 14.11 37.32 12.79
N PRO A 13 13.41 37.31 13.94
CA PRO A 13 13.77 36.48 15.09
C PRO A 13 13.98 35.00 14.70
N PRO A 14 14.96 34.30 15.30
CA PRO A 14 15.25 32.89 14.99
C PRO A 14 14.02 31.97 15.03
N GLU A 15 13.10 32.20 15.97
CA GLU A 15 11.88 31.42 16.15
C GLU A 15 10.94 31.56 14.94
N ILE A 16 10.84 32.76 14.39
CA ILE A 16 10.03 33.03 13.20
C ILE A 16 10.68 32.37 11.98
N ARG A 17 12.01 32.51 11.81
CA ARG A 17 12.73 31.90 10.69
C ARG A 17 12.62 30.39 10.71
N ARG A 18 12.78 29.76 11.88
CA ARG A 18 12.57 28.33 12.11
C ARG A 18 11.15 27.90 11.71
N THR A 19 10.14 28.65 12.14
CA THR A 19 8.74 28.38 11.78
C THR A 19 8.54 28.44 10.27
N ILE A 20 9.10 29.45 9.60
CA ILE A 20 9.04 29.58 8.14
C ILE A 20 9.72 28.38 7.47
N TYR A 21 10.89 27.94 7.93
CA TYR A 21 11.57 26.77 7.37
C TYR A 21 10.74 25.49 7.49
N ILE A 22 10.11 25.28 8.65
CA ILE A 22 9.26 24.10 8.94
C ILE A 22 7.97 24.12 8.12
N LEU A 23 7.37 25.29 7.91
CA LEU A 23 6.15 25.44 7.09
C LEU A 23 6.43 25.35 5.60
N ALA A 24 7.60 25.84 5.15
CA ALA A 24 8.05 25.73 3.75
C ALA A 24 8.49 24.30 3.36
N THR A 25 8.55 23.39 4.33
CA THR A 25 8.84 21.96 4.15
C THR A 25 7.62 21.14 4.57
N PRO A 26 6.55 21.11 3.74
CA PRO A 26 5.38 20.31 4.06
C PRO A 26 5.75 18.82 4.12
N PRO A 27 4.97 18.01 4.86
CA PRO A 27 5.13 16.57 4.82
C PRO A 27 5.02 16.05 3.39
N ARG A 28 5.71 14.96 3.10
CA ARG A 28 5.79 14.41 1.75
C ARG A 28 5.65 12.90 1.75
N VAL A 29 5.09 12.39 0.67
CA VAL A 29 5.10 10.97 0.34
C VAL A 29 6.41 10.66 -0.37
N VAL A 30 7.20 9.75 0.20
CA VAL A 30 8.53 9.39 -0.29
C VAL A 30 8.49 7.97 -0.81
N HIS A 31 8.34 7.84 -2.13
CA HIS A 31 8.39 6.56 -2.83
C HIS A 31 9.80 6.00 -2.78
N ILE A 32 9.98 4.83 -2.13
CA ILE A 32 11.28 4.16 -2.07
C ILE A 32 11.31 3.05 -3.11
N GLN A 33 12.37 3.06 -3.91
CA GLN A 33 12.62 2.07 -4.96
C GLN A 33 13.99 1.43 -4.75
N GLU A 34 14.10 0.15 -5.08
CA GLU A 34 15.38 -0.59 -5.12
C GLU A 34 15.98 -0.55 -6.52
N VAL A 35 17.29 -0.37 -6.61
CA VAL A 35 18.09 -0.78 -7.77
C VAL A 35 19.06 -1.84 -7.31
N SER A 36 18.88 -3.06 -7.78
CA SER A 36 19.79 -4.18 -7.53
C SER A 36 20.83 -4.28 -8.65
N GLU A 37 21.89 -5.04 -8.39
CA GLU A 37 22.77 -5.53 -9.46
C GLU A 37 22.01 -6.43 -10.45
N ASP A 38 22.66 -6.82 -11.54
CA ASP A 38 22.08 -7.74 -12.52
C ASP A 38 22.14 -9.19 -12.03
N GLU A 39 21.02 -9.91 -12.16
CA GLU A 39 20.85 -11.28 -11.65
C GLU A 39 21.81 -12.28 -12.31
N LYS A 40 22.04 -12.15 -13.63
CA LYS A 40 22.95 -13.05 -14.35
C LYS A 40 24.39 -12.83 -13.92
N THR A 41 24.77 -11.58 -13.73
CA THR A 41 26.09 -11.18 -13.24
C THR A 41 26.31 -11.72 -11.83
N PHE A 42 25.33 -11.55 -10.94
CA PHE A 42 25.37 -12.13 -9.60
C PHE A 42 25.58 -13.64 -9.61
N LEU A 43 24.82 -14.37 -10.43
CA LEU A 43 24.93 -15.83 -10.53
C LEU A 43 26.31 -16.29 -11.02
N ALA A 44 26.87 -15.59 -11.99
CA ALA A 44 28.21 -15.88 -12.49
C ALA A 44 29.26 -15.67 -11.39
N GLU A 45 29.16 -14.58 -10.65
CA GLU A 45 30.06 -14.28 -9.54
C GLU A 45 29.92 -15.25 -8.36
N LEU A 46 28.69 -15.63 -8.01
CA LEU A 46 28.40 -16.58 -6.93
C LEU A 46 29.07 -17.93 -7.20
N LYS A 47 29.12 -18.36 -8.47
CA LYS A 47 29.79 -19.60 -8.88
C LYS A 47 31.32 -19.51 -8.86
N ILE A 48 31.88 -18.38 -9.29
CA ILE A 48 33.33 -18.22 -9.46
C ILE A 48 34.02 -17.87 -8.14
N ALA A 49 33.40 -17.00 -7.33
CA ALA A 49 34.03 -16.43 -6.14
C ALA A 49 33.02 -16.23 -5.00
N PRO A 50 32.39 -17.30 -4.48
CA PRO A 50 31.35 -17.20 -3.46
C PRO A 50 31.81 -16.52 -2.17
N PHE A 51 33.09 -16.66 -1.84
CA PHE A 51 33.71 -16.05 -0.65
C PHE A 51 33.81 -14.51 -0.70
N ARG A 52 33.56 -13.88 -1.86
CA ARG A 52 33.50 -12.41 -1.95
C ARG A 52 32.20 -11.84 -1.38
N ARG A 53 31.17 -12.67 -1.22
CA ARG A 53 29.89 -12.27 -0.65
C ARG A 53 29.91 -12.53 0.85
N THR A 54 29.52 -11.52 1.63
CA THR A 54 29.49 -11.58 3.09
C THR A 54 28.07 -11.42 3.59
N LEU A 55 27.67 -12.30 4.51
CA LEU A 55 26.39 -12.16 5.19
C LEU A 55 26.46 -10.98 6.16
N CYS A 56 25.45 -10.11 6.12
CA CYS A 56 25.37 -8.96 7.00
C CYS A 56 24.66 -9.32 8.32
N PRO A 57 25.12 -8.85 9.49
CA PRO A 57 24.44 -9.07 10.76
C PRO A 57 22.97 -8.62 10.79
N SER A 58 22.58 -7.66 9.94
CA SER A 58 21.19 -7.19 9.85
C SER A 58 20.19 -8.25 9.38
N LEU A 59 20.65 -9.35 8.77
CA LEU A 59 19.80 -10.46 8.37
C LEU A 59 19.08 -11.12 9.55
N THR A 60 19.61 -11.00 10.77
CA THR A 60 18.95 -11.53 11.98
C THR A 60 17.57 -10.91 12.22
N HIS A 61 17.36 -9.65 11.81
CA HIS A 61 16.07 -8.97 11.91
C HIS A 61 14.98 -9.65 11.06
N PHE A 62 15.37 -10.23 9.93
CA PHE A 62 14.47 -10.90 8.99
C PHE A 62 14.37 -12.41 9.26
N ALA A 63 15.00 -12.92 10.34
CA ALA A 63 15.15 -14.35 10.59
C ALA A 63 13.83 -15.11 10.70
N LEU A 64 12.76 -14.45 11.13
CA LEU A 64 11.40 -15.00 11.13
C LEU A 64 11.03 -15.61 9.76
N HIS A 65 11.46 -14.98 8.68
CA HIS A 65 11.07 -15.32 7.32
C HIS A 65 11.99 -16.35 6.68
N TRP A 66 13.31 -16.23 6.88
CA TRP A 66 14.28 -17.09 6.18
C TRP A 66 14.71 -18.34 6.96
N ARG A 67 14.60 -18.35 8.29
CA ARG A 67 15.16 -19.45 9.14
C ARG A 67 14.60 -20.83 8.78
N LYS A 68 13.35 -20.90 8.32
CA LYS A 68 12.67 -22.16 7.97
C LYS A 68 13.28 -22.85 6.75
N TYR A 69 13.98 -22.10 5.90
CA TYR A 69 14.66 -22.63 4.72
C TYR A 69 16.08 -23.11 5.02
N ILE A 70 16.64 -22.78 6.20
CA ILE A 70 17.99 -23.21 6.56
C ILE A 70 17.95 -24.67 7.00
N PRO A 71 18.83 -25.53 6.47
CA PRO A 71 18.91 -26.91 6.91
C PRO A 71 19.19 -26.98 8.41
N LYS A 72 18.42 -27.82 9.12
CA LYS A 72 18.72 -28.14 10.52
C LYS A 72 20.13 -28.74 10.57
N ALA A 73 20.98 -28.18 11.44
CA ALA A 73 22.41 -28.48 11.61
C ALA A 73 22.91 -29.72 10.84
N ILE A 74 23.73 -29.49 9.82
CA ILE A 74 24.48 -30.56 9.19
C ILE A 74 25.35 -31.18 10.30
N LYS A 75 25.12 -32.45 10.65
CA LYS A 75 25.84 -33.17 11.70
C LYS A 75 27.33 -33.38 11.40
N GLN A 76 27.89 -32.72 10.37
CA GLN A 76 29.31 -32.84 10.06
C GLN A 76 30.11 -31.93 11.02
N PRO A 77 30.93 -32.50 11.91
CA PRO A 77 31.87 -31.72 12.69
C PRO A 77 32.81 -30.96 11.74
N THR A 78 32.98 -29.65 11.98
CA THR A 78 33.91 -28.83 11.20
C THR A 78 35.35 -29.28 11.47
N LEU A 79 36.29 -28.96 10.57
CA LEU A 79 37.70 -29.28 10.78
C LEU A 79 38.26 -28.59 12.04
N GLU A 80 37.69 -27.44 12.46
CA GLU A 80 38.06 -26.80 13.73
C GLU A 80 37.70 -27.65 14.96
N HIS A 81 36.62 -28.44 14.88
CA HIS A 81 36.27 -29.40 15.94
C HIS A 81 37.38 -30.44 16.17
N PHE A 82 38.17 -30.72 15.14
CA PHE A 82 39.34 -31.60 15.19
C PHE A 82 40.66 -30.84 15.39
N GLY A 83 40.62 -29.56 15.77
CA GLY A 83 41.81 -28.75 16.06
C GLY A 83 42.51 -28.17 14.82
N VAL A 84 41.92 -28.28 13.63
CA VAL A 84 42.47 -27.64 12.43
C VAL A 84 42.03 -26.17 12.40
N THR A 85 42.93 -25.25 12.73
CA THR A 85 42.66 -23.82 12.66
C THR A 85 43.07 -23.27 11.29
N GLY A 86 42.10 -22.83 10.49
CA GLY A 86 42.38 -22.05 9.29
C GLY A 86 42.90 -20.65 9.64
N ALA A 87 43.82 -20.11 8.83
CA ALA A 87 44.41 -18.78 9.05
C ALA A 87 43.44 -17.60 8.78
N ARG A 88 42.22 -17.87 8.29
CA ARG A 88 41.18 -16.85 8.07
C ARG A 88 40.03 -17.05 9.05
N PRO A 89 39.62 -16.02 9.81
CA PRO A 89 38.41 -16.11 10.61
C PRO A 89 37.20 -16.36 9.71
N LEU A 90 36.41 -17.37 10.03
CA LEU A 90 35.11 -17.58 9.40
C LEU A 90 34.25 -16.35 9.63
N ASN A 91 33.66 -15.81 8.56
CA ASN A 91 32.68 -14.74 8.69
C ASN A 91 31.40 -15.30 9.34
N LYS A 92 31.31 -15.15 10.66
CA LYS A 92 30.12 -15.46 11.47
C LYS A 92 29.48 -14.15 11.91
N PRO A 93 28.55 -13.60 11.11
CA PRO A 93 27.94 -12.29 11.38
C PRO A 93 27.08 -12.25 12.66
N TRP A 94 26.65 -13.41 13.18
CA TRP A 94 25.93 -13.55 14.45
C TRP A 94 26.29 -14.87 15.13
N THR A 95 26.01 -14.96 16.43
CA THR A 95 26.08 -16.23 17.18
C THR A 95 24.87 -17.10 16.79
N PRO A 96 25.07 -18.33 16.28
CA PRO A 96 23.98 -19.20 15.89
C PRO A 96 23.04 -19.54 17.05
N SER A 97 21.74 -19.53 16.77
CA SER A 97 20.68 -19.94 17.71
C SER A 97 19.54 -20.61 16.96
N ALA A 98 18.54 -21.15 17.67
CA ALA A 98 17.33 -21.66 17.02
C ALA A 98 16.57 -20.54 16.27
N ALA A 99 16.64 -19.30 16.75
CA ALA A 99 16.00 -18.14 16.12
C ALA A 99 16.77 -17.63 14.89
N THR A 100 18.10 -17.73 14.93
CA THR A 100 19.03 -17.23 13.90
C THR A 100 20.08 -18.30 13.63
N PRO A 101 19.75 -19.37 12.87
CA PRO A 101 20.68 -20.46 12.63
C PRO A 101 21.90 -19.98 11.84
N GLU A 102 22.98 -20.77 11.89
CA GLU A 102 24.15 -20.55 11.03
C GLU A 102 23.76 -20.81 9.58
N ILE A 103 24.19 -19.95 8.65
CA ILE A 103 23.99 -20.12 7.21
C ILE A 103 25.33 -20.56 6.62
N PRO A 104 25.51 -21.84 6.24
CA PRO A 104 26.75 -22.28 5.62
C PRO A 104 26.91 -21.64 4.23
N ILE A 105 28.03 -20.97 3.99
CA ILE A 105 28.30 -20.35 2.68
C ILE A 105 28.27 -21.38 1.53
N PRO A 106 28.83 -22.60 1.65
CA PRO A 106 28.73 -23.60 0.60
C PRO A 106 27.27 -23.96 0.26
N TRP A 107 26.43 -24.17 1.28
CA TRP A 107 25.00 -24.42 1.08
C TRP A 107 24.31 -23.23 0.39
N LEU A 108 24.65 -22.00 0.77
CA LEU A 108 24.07 -20.80 0.15
C LEU A 108 24.42 -20.70 -1.35
N THR A 109 25.59 -21.20 -1.78
CA THR A 109 25.94 -21.23 -3.21
C THR A 109 25.12 -22.23 -4.03
N GLU A 110 24.58 -23.25 -3.38
CA GLU A 110 23.65 -24.22 -3.97
C GLU A 110 22.21 -23.69 -3.99
N GLN A 111 21.94 -22.57 -3.31
CA GLN A 111 20.63 -21.93 -3.16
C GLN A 111 20.66 -20.49 -3.71
N PRO A 112 20.76 -20.31 -5.04
CA PRO A 112 20.98 -18.99 -5.66
C PRO A 112 19.87 -17.98 -5.36
N GLU A 113 18.63 -18.44 -5.18
CA GLU A 113 17.46 -17.61 -4.80
C GLU A 113 17.64 -17.00 -3.41
N LEU A 114 17.97 -17.83 -2.42
CA LEU A 114 18.27 -17.39 -1.06
C LEU A 114 19.52 -16.51 -1.01
N ALA A 115 20.55 -16.86 -1.79
CA ALA A 115 21.76 -16.06 -1.91
C ALA A 115 21.45 -14.67 -2.45
N TRP A 116 20.63 -14.59 -3.52
CA TRP A 116 20.20 -13.33 -4.10
C TRP A 116 19.54 -12.42 -3.06
N GLU A 117 18.61 -12.96 -2.29
CA GLU A 117 17.94 -12.20 -1.25
C GLU A 117 18.90 -11.72 -0.13
N MET A 118 19.81 -12.59 0.30
CA MET A 118 20.67 -12.33 1.46
C MET A 118 21.89 -11.43 1.17
N VAL A 119 22.50 -11.56 -0.01
CA VAL A 119 23.82 -11.00 -0.32
C VAL A 119 23.89 -10.20 -1.63
N ARG A 120 22.77 -9.95 -2.31
CA ARG A 120 22.79 -9.05 -3.48
C ARG A 120 23.24 -7.65 -3.08
N ASN A 121 23.93 -7.01 -4.02
CA ASN A 121 24.19 -5.59 -3.96
C ASN A 121 22.97 -4.84 -4.46
N SER A 122 22.50 -3.91 -3.67
CA SER A 122 21.46 -2.98 -4.09
C SER A 122 21.55 -1.67 -3.36
N TYR A 123 20.92 -0.63 -3.90
CA TYR A 123 20.71 0.61 -3.19
C TYR A 123 19.24 1.03 -3.28
N LEU A 124 18.78 1.65 -2.20
CA LEU A 124 17.45 2.25 -2.15
C LEU A 124 17.57 3.72 -2.51
N TYR A 125 16.61 4.23 -3.27
CA TYR A 125 16.55 5.64 -3.66
C TYR A 125 15.10 6.12 -3.74
N SER A 126 14.93 7.42 -3.86
CA SER A 126 13.64 8.05 -4.10
C SER A 126 13.78 9.16 -5.12
N LYS A 127 12.76 9.32 -5.96
CA LYS A 127 12.59 10.48 -6.85
C LYS A 127 11.87 11.65 -6.17
N ALA A 128 11.38 11.46 -4.94
CA ALA A 128 10.66 12.51 -4.23
C ALA A 128 11.52 13.77 -4.04
N PRO A 129 11.04 14.98 -4.41
CA PRO A 129 11.84 16.19 -4.43
C PRO A 129 12.47 16.50 -3.07
N ILE A 130 13.79 16.60 -3.01
CA ILE A 130 14.47 16.95 -1.76
C ILE A 130 13.99 18.33 -1.30
N PRO A 131 13.61 18.50 -0.01
CA PRO A 131 13.20 19.80 0.50
C PRO A 131 14.23 20.88 0.12
N ALA A 132 13.78 21.91 -0.62
CA ALA A 132 14.67 22.91 -1.20
C ALA A 132 15.56 23.59 -0.14
N LEU A 133 15.00 23.81 1.05
CA LEU A 133 15.68 24.42 2.19
C LEU A 133 16.82 23.57 2.79
N LEU A 134 16.95 22.29 2.45
CA LEU A 134 18.14 21.50 2.76
C LEU A 134 19.34 21.85 1.85
N HIS A 135 19.09 22.53 0.72
CA HIS A 135 20.11 22.84 -0.28
C HIS A 135 20.42 24.34 -0.42
N THR A 136 19.58 25.22 0.12
CA THR A 136 19.70 26.67 -0.12
C THR A 136 20.65 27.37 0.85
N TRP A 137 20.44 27.26 2.18
CA TRP A 137 21.21 27.97 3.20
C TRP A 137 21.71 27.02 4.30
N SER A 138 22.86 27.34 4.91
CA SER A 138 23.42 26.53 6.01
C SER A 138 22.48 26.50 7.21
N GLU A 139 21.95 27.65 7.59
CA GLU A 139 21.02 27.77 8.70
C GLU A 139 19.73 26.96 8.49
N SER A 140 19.09 27.08 7.33
CA SER A 140 17.87 26.31 7.04
C SER A 140 18.15 24.80 7.02
N ARG A 141 19.31 24.40 6.50
CA ARG A 141 19.75 23.00 6.54
C ARG A 141 19.92 22.50 7.98
N GLU A 142 20.64 23.25 8.81
CA GLU A 142 20.85 22.89 10.22
C GLU A 142 19.53 22.80 10.98
N GLU A 143 18.63 23.76 10.78
CA GLU A 143 17.31 23.75 11.40
C GLU A 143 16.46 22.56 10.94
N LEU A 144 16.49 22.19 9.66
CA LEU A 144 15.78 21.01 9.16
C LEU A 144 16.39 19.69 9.64
N ILE A 145 17.71 19.61 9.77
CA ILE A 145 18.38 18.45 10.38
C ILE A 145 17.99 18.33 11.85
N ARG A 146 18.05 19.43 12.62
CA ARG A 146 17.58 19.47 14.03
C ARG A 146 16.10 19.11 14.15
N PHE A 147 15.31 19.45 13.15
CA PHE A 147 13.89 19.12 13.08
C PHE A 147 13.62 17.65 12.75
N GLY A 148 14.61 16.92 12.22
CA GLY A 148 14.59 15.47 12.07
C GLY A 148 14.78 14.96 10.64
N TYR A 149 15.18 15.81 9.69
CA TYR A 149 15.60 15.35 8.36
C TYR A 149 17.01 14.76 8.40
N GLU A 150 17.19 13.61 7.77
CA GLU A 150 18.48 12.95 7.61
C GLU A 150 18.50 12.07 6.35
N LEU A 151 19.68 11.64 5.92
CA LEU A 151 19.80 10.62 4.88
C LEU A 151 19.46 9.25 5.48
N ALA A 152 18.44 8.60 4.92
CA ALA A 152 17.89 7.34 5.37
C ALA A 152 17.88 6.27 4.26
N PHE A 153 17.45 5.07 4.67
CA PHE A 153 17.24 3.89 3.83
C PHE A 153 18.54 3.38 3.22
N ARG A 154 19.49 3.03 4.09
CA ARG A 154 20.67 2.27 3.67
C ARG A 154 20.31 0.80 3.44
N THR A 155 21.12 0.12 2.63
CA THR A 155 21.05 -1.33 2.45
C THR A 155 22.23 -2.01 3.15
N ARG A 156 22.35 -3.33 2.99
CA ARG A 156 23.52 -4.08 3.45
C ARG A 156 24.80 -3.73 2.67
N SER A 157 24.66 -3.34 1.41
CA SER A 157 25.79 -3.10 0.51
C SER A 157 26.05 -1.62 0.23
N ASN A 158 25.09 -0.73 0.50
CA ASN A 158 25.19 0.70 0.17
C ASN A 158 24.69 1.59 1.31
N GLY A 159 25.31 2.76 1.43
CA GLY A 159 24.89 3.82 2.37
C GLY A 159 23.53 4.43 2.03
N PRO A 160 22.97 5.25 2.94
CA PRO A 160 21.67 5.89 2.75
C PRO A 160 21.74 6.97 1.67
N ARG A 161 20.64 7.14 0.90
CA ARG A 161 20.61 8.04 -0.27
C ARG A 161 19.40 8.97 -0.32
N THR A 162 18.44 8.81 0.59
CA THR A 162 17.16 9.52 0.54
C THR A 162 16.98 10.38 1.77
N TRP A 163 16.78 11.69 1.60
CA TRP A 163 16.40 12.56 2.71
C TRP A 163 15.01 12.19 3.22
N PHE A 164 14.87 11.94 4.51
CA PHE A 164 13.60 11.52 5.10
C PHE A 164 13.45 12.07 6.51
N ASN A 165 12.23 12.45 6.88
CA ASN A 165 11.88 12.78 8.25
C ASN A 165 10.94 11.72 8.81
N PHE A 166 11.44 10.84 9.68
CA PHE A 166 10.68 9.72 10.24
C PHE A 166 9.41 10.10 11.02
N LYS A 167 9.30 11.35 11.47
CA LYS A 167 8.10 11.85 12.17
C LYS A 167 7.06 12.43 11.21
N ARG A 168 7.50 12.96 10.06
CA ARG A 168 6.65 13.75 9.15
C ARG A 168 6.40 13.11 7.81
N ASP A 169 7.38 12.44 7.24
CA ASP A 169 7.26 11.89 5.91
C ASP A 169 6.55 10.53 5.96
N VAL A 170 5.86 10.21 4.88
CA VAL A 170 5.23 8.91 4.65
C VAL A 170 6.16 8.11 3.76
N MET A 171 6.58 6.94 4.24
CA MET A 171 7.30 5.98 3.40
C MET A 171 6.30 5.30 2.48
N TYR A 172 6.50 5.36 1.16
CA TYR A 172 5.61 4.73 0.19
C TYR A 172 6.31 3.59 -0.53
N LEU A 173 5.69 2.42 -0.51
CA LEU A 173 6.13 1.22 -1.21
C LEU A 173 5.11 0.84 -2.27
N THR A 174 5.60 0.64 -3.50
CA THR A 174 4.81 0.06 -4.59
C THR A 174 5.01 -1.44 -4.64
N LYS A 175 4.09 -2.11 -5.33
CA LYS A 175 4.27 -3.53 -5.66
C LYS A 175 5.60 -3.72 -6.39
N SER A 176 6.38 -4.70 -5.95
CA SER A 176 7.65 -5.05 -6.57
C SER A 176 7.39 -5.58 -7.98
N GLU A 177 7.75 -4.79 -8.98
CA GLU A 177 7.76 -5.21 -10.40
C GLU A 177 8.91 -6.19 -10.67
N SER A 178 9.85 -6.32 -9.73
CA SER A 178 11.07 -7.12 -9.82
C SER A 178 10.77 -8.61 -9.71
N ARG A 179 9.93 -9.14 -10.61
CA ARG A 179 9.80 -10.57 -10.83
C ARG A 179 10.94 -11.07 -11.72
N GLY A 180 12.17 -11.02 -11.18
CA GLY A 180 13.32 -11.73 -11.75
C GLY A 180 13.11 -13.25 -11.73
N ARG A 181 14.09 -14.02 -12.20
CA ARG A 181 13.98 -15.48 -12.28
C ARG A 181 13.82 -16.14 -10.90
N PHE A 182 14.16 -15.40 -9.84
CA PHE A 182 14.09 -15.80 -8.44
C PHE A 182 12.82 -15.33 -7.70
N SER A 183 11.87 -14.71 -8.39
CA SER A 183 10.64 -14.25 -7.77
C SER A 183 9.64 -15.40 -7.61
N GLY A 184 9.37 -15.80 -6.36
CA GLY A 184 8.26 -16.70 -6.04
C GLY A 184 8.55 -17.75 -4.97
N THR A 185 9.81 -17.98 -4.60
CA THR A 185 10.19 -19.10 -3.70
C THR A 185 10.63 -18.66 -2.31
N VAL A 186 11.46 -17.60 -2.20
CA VAL A 186 11.88 -17.05 -0.90
C VAL A 186 12.06 -15.53 -0.96
N SER A 187 11.45 -14.80 -0.01
CA SER A 187 11.76 -13.39 0.24
C SER A 187 12.09 -13.17 1.72
N LEU A 188 13.00 -12.26 2.02
CA LEU A 188 13.31 -11.85 3.39
C LEU A 188 12.16 -11.12 4.08
N SER A 189 11.21 -10.57 3.33
CA SER A 189 9.94 -10.04 3.87
C SER A 189 8.86 -11.10 4.00
N ASN A 190 9.07 -12.30 3.42
CA ASN A 190 8.06 -13.33 3.14
C ASN A 190 6.78 -12.76 2.52
N ASN A 191 6.87 -11.62 1.83
CA ASN A 191 5.73 -10.94 1.24
C ASN A 191 5.86 -10.95 -0.29
N MET A 192 4.78 -11.29 -0.97
CA MET A 192 4.73 -11.41 -2.44
C MET A 192 4.67 -10.07 -3.16
N PHE A 193 4.28 -9.00 -2.46
CA PHE A 193 3.98 -7.70 -3.05
C PHE A 193 5.04 -6.66 -2.76
N TYR A 194 5.64 -6.63 -1.57
CA TYR A 194 6.56 -5.58 -1.15
C TYR A 194 7.91 -6.13 -0.73
N GLU A 195 8.94 -5.59 -1.34
CA GLU A 195 10.32 -5.91 -1.02
C GLU A 195 10.83 -4.97 0.09
N VAL A 196 10.86 -5.47 1.32
CA VAL A 196 11.43 -4.75 2.47
C VAL A 196 12.71 -5.41 3.00
N GLY A 197 13.09 -6.54 2.43
CA GLY A 197 14.22 -7.36 2.85
C GLY A 197 15.57 -6.67 2.73
N GLN A 198 15.72 -5.72 1.81
CA GLN A 198 16.97 -4.98 1.61
C GLN A 198 17.15 -3.76 2.51
N PHE A 199 16.09 -3.33 3.21
CA PHE A 199 16.17 -2.20 4.11
C PHE A 199 17.01 -2.55 5.35
N HIS A 200 17.80 -1.60 5.82
CA HIS A 200 18.49 -1.77 7.07
C HIS A 200 17.51 -1.65 8.25
N PRO A 201 17.53 -2.59 9.23
CA PRO A 201 16.57 -2.62 10.36
C PRO A 201 16.52 -1.31 11.16
N PHE A 202 17.68 -0.67 11.34
CA PHE A 202 17.77 0.65 11.97
C PHE A 202 16.78 1.68 11.40
N ASP A 203 16.58 1.71 10.08
CA ASP A 203 15.65 2.64 9.45
C ASP A 203 14.19 2.15 9.59
N LEU A 204 13.94 0.86 9.35
CA LEU A 204 12.60 0.26 9.45
C LEU A 204 11.94 0.48 10.82
N THR A 205 12.72 0.31 11.90
CA THR A 205 12.24 0.49 13.28
C THR A 205 11.79 1.93 13.61
N ARG A 206 12.19 2.91 12.78
CA ARG A 206 11.92 4.33 13.00
C ARG A 206 10.76 4.85 12.16
N VAL A 207 10.36 4.13 11.11
CA VAL A 207 9.24 4.51 10.25
C VAL A 207 7.94 4.55 11.07
N LYS A 208 7.26 5.71 11.04
CA LYS A 208 6.00 5.93 11.74
C LYS A 208 4.78 5.80 10.84
N ARG A 209 4.94 6.10 9.55
CA ARG A 209 3.88 6.10 8.54
C ARG A 209 4.34 5.36 7.30
N LEU A 210 3.60 4.31 6.95
CA LEU A 210 3.86 3.47 5.80
C LEU A 210 2.63 3.50 4.89
N ALA A 211 2.85 3.77 3.62
CA ALA A 211 1.85 3.66 2.58
C ALA A 211 2.18 2.49 1.67
N LEU A 212 1.18 1.67 1.38
CA LEU A 212 1.30 0.49 0.54
C LEU A 212 0.37 0.62 -0.67
N ALA A 213 0.96 0.51 -1.86
CA ALA A 213 0.25 0.49 -3.14
C ALA A 213 -0.46 -0.85 -3.34
N TYR A 214 -1.61 -0.90 -3.99
CA TYR A 214 -2.35 -2.12 -4.36
C TYR A 214 -2.90 -2.86 -3.14
N CYS A 215 -3.16 -2.11 -2.08
CA CYS A 215 -3.68 -2.60 -0.81
C CYS A 215 -5.16 -2.28 -0.60
N GLY A 216 -5.80 -1.52 -1.49
CA GLY A 216 -7.23 -1.21 -1.37
C GLY A 216 -8.15 -2.43 -1.23
N PRO A 217 -7.88 -3.56 -1.93
CA PRO A 217 -8.62 -4.80 -1.72
C PRO A 217 -8.53 -5.38 -0.30
N LEU A 218 -7.57 -4.98 0.55
CA LEU A 218 -7.58 -5.38 1.97
C LEU A 218 -8.83 -4.86 2.71
N LEU A 219 -9.39 -3.75 2.23
CA LEU A 219 -10.67 -3.23 2.73
C LEU A 219 -11.87 -3.97 2.11
N PHE A 220 -11.67 -4.85 1.11
CA PHE A 220 -12.69 -5.61 0.38
C PHE A 220 -12.41 -7.14 0.31
N PRO A 221 -13.01 -7.95 1.19
CA PRO A 221 -12.61 -9.34 1.40
C PRO A 221 -13.39 -10.37 0.54
N TRP A 222 -13.77 -10.07 -0.71
CA TRP A 222 -14.72 -10.95 -1.43
C TRP A 222 -14.16 -12.30 -1.87
N ARG A 223 -12.83 -12.47 -1.98
CA ARG A 223 -12.25 -13.70 -2.56
C ARG A 223 -11.05 -14.31 -1.82
N ALA A 224 -10.34 -13.54 -1.00
CA ALA A 224 -9.24 -14.05 -0.18
C ALA A 224 -8.93 -13.12 1.00
N PRO A 225 -9.86 -12.98 1.98
CA PRO A 225 -9.64 -12.15 3.16
C PRO A 225 -8.34 -12.50 3.89
N SER A 226 -8.01 -13.80 3.93
CA SER A 226 -6.82 -14.32 4.59
C SER A 226 -5.53 -13.87 3.89
N LEU A 227 -5.43 -14.03 2.56
CA LEU A 227 -4.17 -13.79 1.85
C LEU A 227 -3.64 -12.37 2.05
N TRP A 228 -4.44 -11.33 1.82
CA TRP A 228 -3.96 -9.94 1.98
C TRP A 228 -3.64 -9.60 3.43
N THR A 229 -4.47 -10.07 4.37
CA THR A 229 -4.27 -9.83 5.80
C THR A 229 -3.00 -10.52 6.28
N GLU A 230 -2.76 -11.76 5.87
CA GLU A 230 -1.56 -12.54 6.17
C GLU A 230 -0.31 -11.90 5.56
N GLU A 231 -0.37 -11.46 4.31
CA GLU A 231 0.74 -10.80 3.63
C GLU A 231 1.15 -9.52 4.36
N ILE A 232 0.18 -8.68 4.75
CA ILE A 232 0.49 -7.47 5.53
C ILE A 232 0.96 -7.81 6.94
N ALA A 233 0.32 -8.78 7.60
CA ALA A 233 0.73 -9.24 8.93
C ALA A 233 2.17 -9.74 8.98
N GLN A 234 2.71 -10.25 7.88
CA GLN A 234 4.11 -10.66 7.77
C GLN A 234 5.10 -9.51 7.72
N ILE A 235 4.70 -8.34 7.18
CA ILE A 235 5.56 -7.17 7.11
C ILE A 235 5.56 -6.37 8.42
N LEU A 236 4.41 -6.25 9.08
CA LEU A 236 4.26 -5.39 10.26
C LEU A 236 5.29 -5.61 11.39
N PRO A 237 5.71 -6.85 11.72
CA PRO A 237 6.77 -7.09 12.71
C PRO A 237 8.11 -6.42 12.39
N LEU A 238 8.38 -6.16 11.10
CA LEU A 238 9.60 -5.48 10.64
C LEU A 238 9.55 -3.97 10.89
N PHE A 239 8.37 -3.42 11.20
CA PHE A 239 8.12 -2.02 11.49
C PHE A 239 7.57 -1.81 12.91
N PRO A 240 8.33 -2.13 13.98
CA PRO A 240 7.83 -2.02 15.35
C PRO A 240 7.50 -0.58 15.77
N GLY A 241 8.01 0.42 15.04
CA GLY A 241 7.72 1.83 15.28
C GLY A 241 6.45 2.34 14.60
N LEU A 242 5.79 1.55 13.76
CA LEU A 242 4.71 1.99 12.88
C LEU A 242 3.45 2.38 13.67
N SER A 243 2.98 3.61 13.49
CA SER A 243 1.75 4.12 14.11
C SER A 243 0.59 4.19 13.13
N GLU A 244 0.86 4.32 11.83
CA GLU A 244 -0.17 4.50 10.81
C GLU A 244 0.19 3.74 9.53
N LEU A 245 -0.78 3.00 9.01
CA LEU A 245 -0.71 2.25 7.76
C LEU A 245 -1.74 2.82 6.79
N LEU A 246 -1.25 3.35 5.66
CA LEU A 246 -2.06 3.95 4.61
C LEU A 246 -2.20 2.94 3.47
N LEU A 247 -3.44 2.54 3.19
CA LEU A 247 -3.78 1.60 2.12
C LEU A 247 -4.15 2.44 0.89
N ALA A 248 -3.32 2.40 -0.15
CA ALA A 248 -3.57 3.17 -1.36
C ALA A 248 -4.64 2.48 -2.23
N GLU A 249 -5.69 3.23 -2.59
CA GLU A 249 -6.74 2.80 -3.53
C GLU A 249 -6.45 3.19 -4.97
N LEU A 250 -5.86 4.37 -5.18
CA LEU A 250 -5.46 4.87 -6.48
C LEU A 250 -3.95 5.11 -6.45
N GLU A 251 -3.28 4.62 -7.49
CA GLU A 251 -1.83 4.66 -7.65
C GLU A 251 -1.42 5.40 -8.93
N ASP A 252 -0.11 5.51 -9.17
CA ASP A 252 0.45 6.13 -10.37
C ASP A 252 -0.18 5.60 -11.67
N GLU A 253 -0.36 4.28 -11.78
CA GLU A 253 -0.95 3.69 -12.98
C GLU A 253 -2.41 4.10 -13.19
N ASP A 254 -3.23 4.12 -12.13
CA ASP A 254 -4.62 4.53 -12.21
C ASP A 254 -4.73 6.00 -12.57
N VAL A 255 -3.89 6.82 -11.94
CA VAL A 255 -3.74 8.25 -12.14
C VAL A 255 -3.36 8.53 -13.60
N MET A 256 -2.40 7.79 -14.16
CA MET A 256 -2.00 7.90 -15.57
C MET A 256 -3.16 7.56 -16.50
N ARG A 257 -3.87 6.45 -16.27
CA ARG A 257 -5.04 6.05 -17.07
C ARG A 257 -6.15 7.10 -17.05
N TRP A 258 -6.34 7.77 -15.92
CA TRP A 258 -7.32 8.85 -15.79
C TRP A 258 -6.89 10.11 -16.56
N SER A 259 -5.59 10.44 -16.50
CA SER A 259 -5.03 11.61 -17.19
C SER A 259 -5.12 11.50 -18.71
N GLU A 260 -5.00 10.29 -19.26
CA GLU A 260 -5.10 10.05 -20.71
C GLU A 260 -6.52 10.22 -21.26
N ARG A 261 -7.54 10.02 -20.41
CA ARG A 261 -8.95 9.90 -20.84
C ARG A 261 -9.82 11.08 -20.42
N GLY A 262 -9.39 11.88 -19.46
CA GLY A 262 -10.23 12.94 -18.89
C GLY A 262 -10.08 14.30 -19.59
N PRO A 263 -11.17 14.99 -19.96
CA PRO A 263 -11.14 16.26 -20.70
C PRO A 263 -10.59 17.47 -19.90
N HIS A 264 -10.39 17.31 -18.58
CA HIS A 264 -10.03 18.40 -17.67
C HIS A 264 -8.71 18.19 -16.92
N TRP A 265 -8.03 17.07 -17.15
CA TRP A 265 -6.73 16.81 -16.54
C TRP A 265 -5.66 17.40 -17.45
N ASN A 266 -5.02 18.46 -16.98
CA ASN A 266 -4.12 19.26 -17.81
C ASN A 266 -2.92 18.39 -18.23
N ARG A 267 -2.85 18.04 -19.52
CA ARG A 267 -1.90 17.10 -20.15
C ARG A 267 -0.42 17.53 -20.07
N ASN A 268 -0.13 18.64 -19.41
CA ASN A 268 1.22 19.20 -19.24
C ASN A 268 2.00 18.55 -18.10
N SER A 269 1.42 17.61 -17.35
CA SER A 269 2.13 16.74 -16.39
C SER A 269 2.86 15.60 -17.11
N GLY A 270 3.65 15.91 -18.13
CA GLY A 270 4.60 14.93 -18.66
C GLY A 270 5.55 14.56 -17.53
N SER A 271 5.52 13.30 -17.08
CA SER A 271 6.33 12.64 -16.04
C SER A 271 7.57 13.45 -15.64
N SER A 272 7.34 14.52 -14.89
CA SER A 272 8.44 15.35 -14.44
C SER A 272 8.94 14.61 -13.21
N THR A 273 10.20 14.22 -13.23
CA THR A 273 10.89 13.51 -12.13
C THR A 273 10.92 14.29 -10.81
N ARG A 274 10.15 15.37 -10.69
CA ARG A 274 10.11 16.33 -9.59
C ARG A 274 8.70 16.61 -9.07
N GLU A 275 7.69 15.87 -9.52
CA GLU A 275 6.34 16.09 -9.01
C GLU A 275 6.24 15.63 -7.55
N ARG A 276 5.56 16.43 -6.71
CA ARG A 276 5.33 16.11 -5.30
C ARG A 276 4.08 15.24 -5.20
N TRP A 277 4.19 14.19 -4.40
CA TRP A 277 3.11 13.26 -4.13
C TRP A 277 2.49 13.57 -2.78
N CYS A 278 1.17 13.42 -2.69
CA CYS A 278 0.40 13.64 -1.48
C CYS A 278 -0.53 12.45 -1.21
N CYS A 279 -1.01 12.37 0.04
CA CYS A 279 -2.06 11.45 0.45
C CYS A 279 -3.38 12.20 0.55
N LEU A 280 -4.36 11.83 -0.27
CA LEU A 280 -5.73 12.33 -0.17
C LEU A 280 -6.58 11.25 0.53
N ALA A 281 -7.32 11.61 1.57
CA ALA A 281 -8.21 10.64 2.24
C ALA A 281 -9.27 10.11 1.27
N VAL A 282 -9.55 8.81 1.29
CA VAL A 282 -10.66 8.24 0.51
C VAL A 282 -11.97 8.59 1.21
N GLU A 283 -12.96 9.01 0.42
CA GLU A 283 -14.28 9.40 0.89
C GLU A 283 -15.37 8.50 0.29
N GLU A 284 -16.52 8.41 0.96
CA GLU A 284 -17.64 7.59 0.52
C GLU A 284 -18.16 7.96 -0.89
N ILE A 285 -17.99 9.22 -1.31
CA ILE A 285 -18.34 9.65 -2.66
C ILE A 285 -17.45 9.03 -3.73
N ASP A 286 -16.21 8.65 -3.39
CA ASP A 286 -15.27 8.05 -4.33
C ASP A 286 -15.80 6.69 -4.81
N ALA A 287 -16.58 6.00 -3.97
CA ALA A 287 -17.26 4.75 -4.33
C ALA A 287 -18.23 4.91 -5.51
N LEU A 288 -18.75 6.12 -5.73
CA LEU A 288 -19.73 6.39 -6.78
C LEU A 288 -19.11 6.97 -8.06
N LEU A 289 -17.80 7.19 -8.10
CA LEU A 289 -17.15 7.78 -9.27
C LEU A 289 -17.32 6.92 -10.52
N SER A 290 -17.20 5.59 -10.42
CA SER A 290 -17.42 4.67 -11.54
C SER A 290 -18.87 4.65 -12.04
N LEU A 291 -19.84 5.00 -11.19
CA LEU A 291 -21.27 5.01 -11.51
C LEU A 291 -21.76 6.36 -12.04
N LEU A 292 -21.13 7.45 -11.62
CA LEU A 292 -21.62 8.81 -11.82
C LEU A 292 -20.72 9.66 -12.70
N SER A 293 -19.41 9.41 -12.75
CA SER A 293 -18.52 10.20 -13.60
C SER A 293 -18.75 9.87 -15.07
N ASP A 294 -18.65 10.90 -15.92
CA ASP A 294 -18.73 10.75 -17.36
C ASP A 294 -17.36 10.25 -17.88
N GLY A 295 -17.18 8.93 -17.90
CA GLY A 295 -15.95 8.29 -18.37
C GLY A 295 -15.74 6.89 -17.79
N PHE A 296 -14.86 6.11 -18.42
CA PHE A 296 -14.49 4.80 -17.92
C PHE A 296 -13.53 4.95 -16.74
N ARG A 297 -14.03 4.77 -15.52
CA ARG A 297 -13.22 4.82 -14.29
C ARG A 297 -13.20 3.45 -13.63
N THR A 298 -12.02 3.09 -13.13
CA THR A 298 -11.80 1.89 -12.33
C THR A 298 -12.62 1.98 -11.05
N ASP A 299 -13.29 0.89 -10.68
CA ASP A 299 -13.90 0.76 -9.36
C ASP A 299 -12.83 0.85 -8.28
N LEU A 300 -13.18 1.40 -7.12
CA LEU A 300 -12.30 1.33 -5.96
C LEU A 300 -12.27 -0.11 -5.44
N GLY A 301 -11.07 -0.65 -5.25
CA GLY A 301 -10.90 -1.99 -4.70
C GLY A 301 -11.66 -2.17 -3.39
N SER A 302 -11.59 -1.17 -2.50
CA SER A 302 -12.21 -1.19 -1.17
C SER A 302 -13.72 -1.26 -1.10
N VAL A 303 -14.45 -0.89 -2.16
CA VAL A 303 -15.93 -0.80 -2.13
C VAL A 303 -16.59 -1.92 -2.95
N GLY A 304 -15.79 -2.73 -3.62
CA GLY A 304 -16.23 -3.77 -4.54
C GLY A 304 -16.78 -3.20 -5.85
N LEU A 305 -17.25 -4.10 -6.72
CA LEU A 305 -17.82 -3.73 -8.01
C LEU A 305 -19.04 -2.83 -7.78
N VAL A 306 -19.11 -1.68 -8.45
CA VAL A 306 -20.25 -0.74 -8.38
C VAL A 306 -20.68 -0.36 -6.94
N ALA A 307 -19.71 -0.27 -6.02
CA ALA A 307 -19.90 0.05 -4.60
C ALA A 307 -20.81 -0.91 -3.82
N GLU A 308 -20.79 -2.19 -4.16
CA GLU A 308 -21.63 -3.22 -3.53
C GLU A 308 -21.44 -3.32 -2.01
N MET A 309 -20.20 -3.23 -1.49
CA MET A 309 -19.96 -3.34 -0.05
C MET A 309 -20.46 -2.12 0.69
N PHE A 310 -20.25 -0.94 0.09
CA PHE A 310 -20.74 0.28 0.69
C PHE A 310 -22.27 0.27 0.75
N LYS A 311 -22.90 -0.22 -0.33
CA LYS A 311 -24.34 -0.48 -0.36
C LYS A 311 -24.77 -1.48 0.72
N GLU A 312 -24.07 -2.59 0.89
CA GLU A 312 -24.38 -3.60 1.90
C GLU A 312 -24.31 -3.01 3.32
N HIS A 313 -23.24 -2.29 3.63
CA HIS A 313 -23.08 -1.61 4.90
C HIS A 313 -24.25 -0.68 5.23
N GLN A 314 -24.72 0.10 4.24
CA GLN A 314 -25.89 0.97 4.41
C GLN A 314 -27.20 0.21 4.62
N GLN A 315 -27.35 -0.96 4.01
CA GLN A 315 -28.55 -1.78 4.17
C GLN A 315 -28.62 -2.40 5.56
N ARG A 316 -27.48 -2.87 6.06
CA ARG A 316 -27.41 -3.53 7.36
C ARG A 316 -27.48 -2.53 8.53
N ARG A 317 -27.22 -1.24 8.28
CA ARG A 317 -27.17 -0.18 9.31
C ARG A 317 -26.28 -0.57 10.50
N GLU A 318 -25.18 -1.26 10.21
CA GLU A 318 -24.32 -1.90 11.22
C GLU A 318 -23.59 -0.88 12.11
N SER A 319 -23.46 0.38 11.68
CA SER A 319 -22.93 1.46 12.51
C SER A 319 -23.51 2.83 12.10
N SER A 320 -23.51 3.78 13.05
CA SER A 320 -23.64 5.21 12.75
C SER A 320 -22.38 5.81 12.12
N ASP A 321 -21.26 5.10 12.20
CA ASP A 321 -19.98 5.51 11.64
C ASP A 321 -20.00 5.38 10.11
N GLY A 322 -19.13 6.15 9.44
CA GLY A 322 -18.98 6.04 7.98
C GLY A 322 -18.39 4.69 7.57
N TYR A 323 -18.62 4.29 6.32
CA TYR A 323 -18.18 3.00 5.78
C TYR A 323 -16.69 2.74 6.00
N PHE A 324 -15.83 3.68 5.62
CA PHE A 324 -14.38 3.50 5.75
C PHE A 324 -13.91 3.43 7.21
N GLU A 325 -14.62 4.05 8.14
CA GLU A 325 -14.32 3.95 9.56
C GLU A 325 -14.72 2.57 10.11
N HIS A 326 -15.89 2.06 9.70
CA HIS A 326 -16.27 0.68 9.99
C HIS A 326 -15.27 -0.32 9.41
N ARG A 327 -14.87 -0.17 8.13
CA ARG A 327 -13.88 -1.03 7.49
C ARG A 327 -12.50 -0.95 8.16
N ARG A 328 -12.08 0.23 8.62
CA ARG A 328 -10.86 0.41 9.41
C ARG A 328 -10.87 -0.51 10.64
N VAL A 329 -11.93 -0.47 11.44
CA VAL A 329 -12.04 -1.30 12.67
C VAL A 329 -12.01 -2.79 12.33
N VAL A 330 -12.75 -3.21 11.29
CA VAL A 330 -12.78 -4.61 10.85
C VAL A 330 -11.39 -5.08 10.40
N THR A 331 -10.67 -4.28 9.61
CA THR A 331 -9.33 -4.65 9.13
C THR A 331 -8.29 -4.64 10.26
N GLU A 332 -8.36 -3.68 11.20
CA GLU A 332 -7.50 -3.69 12.38
C GLU A 332 -7.71 -4.93 13.25
N GLN A 333 -8.97 -5.36 13.43
CA GLN A 333 -9.27 -6.61 14.13
C GLN A 333 -8.72 -7.83 13.36
N ALA A 334 -8.91 -7.89 12.04
CA ALA A 334 -8.38 -9.00 11.23
C ALA A 334 -6.85 -9.10 11.32
N LEU A 335 -6.13 -7.97 11.35
CA LEU A 335 -4.68 -7.95 11.56
C LEU A 335 -4.29 -8.36 12.99
N ALA A 336 -5.10 -8.02 14.00
CA ALA A 336 -4.88 -8.49 15.36
C ALA A 336 -5.04 -10.01 15.45
N ASP A 337 -6.07 -10.57 14.82
CA ASP A 337 -6.31 -12.01 14.78
C ASP A 337 -5.17 -12.74 14.04
N ALA A 338 -4.72 -12.18 12.90
CA ALA A 338 -3.58 -12.72 12.14
C ALA A 338 -2.28 -12.66 12.95
N ARG A 339 -2.03 -11.57 13.69
CA ARG A 339 -0.90 -11.46 14.62
C ARG A 339 -0.93 -12.58 15.65
N ASP A 340 -2.08 -12.77 16.30
CA ASP A 340 -2.21 -13.72 17.38
C ASP A 340 -2.03 -15.17 16.87
N ALA A 341 -2.53 -15.47 15.66
CA ALA A 341 -2.29 -16.74 14.97
C ALA A 341 -0.80 -16.95 14.60
N MET A 342 -0.10 -15.92 14.13
CA MET A 342 1.34 -15.97 13.84
C MET A 342 2.18 -16.19 15.11
N ILE A 343 1.82 -15.55 16.23
CA ILE A 343 2.50 -15.76 17.51
C ILE A 343 2.26 -17.18 18.01
N ALA A 344 1.02 -17.69 17.92
CA ALA A 344 0.68 -19.05 18.32
C ALA A 344 1.49 -20.10 17.53
N SER A 345 1.57 -19.94 16.20
CA SER A 345 2.30 -20.84 15.29
C SER A 345 3.83 -20.73 15.38
N SER A 346 4.37 -19.67 16.00
CA SER A 346 5.82 -19.46 16.11
C SER A 346 6.53 -20.31 17.18
N HIS A 347 5.79 -21.13 17.95
CA HIS A 347 6.39 -22.04 18.93
C HIS A 347 7.39 -23.02 18.27
N PRO A 348 8.61 -23.19 18.81
CA PRO A 348 9.07 -22.81 20.15
C PRO A 348 9.79 -21.45 20.25
N ILE A 349 9.87 -20.66 19.17
CA ILE A 349 10.65 -19.42 19.18
C ILE A 349 9.73 -18.23 19.49
N PRO A 350 9.86 -17.58 20.66
CA PRO A 350 8.98 -16.50 21.05
C PRO A 350 9.08 -15.35 20.04
N MET A 351 7.93 -14.95 19.51
CA MET A 351 7.79 -13.77 18.67
C MET A 351 7.33 -12.61 19.53
N THR A 352 8.03 -11.48 19.48
CA THR A 352 7.60 -10.27 20.17
C THR A 352 6.30 -9.76 19.53
N PRO A 353 5.22 -9.57 20.30
CA PRO A 353 4.01 -8.98 19.76
C PRO A 353 4.27 -7.59 19.17
N TRP A 354 3.61 -7.29 18.06
CA TRP A 354 3.66 -5.96 17.44
C TRP A 354 2.32 -5.24 17.61
N SER A 355 2.39 -3.90 17.57
CA SER A 355 1.21 -3.05 17.60
C SER A 355 0.51 -3.08 16.24
N ILE A 356 -0.82 -3.11 16.26
CA ILE A 356 -1.62 -2.90 15.05
C ILE A 356 -1.64 -1.39 14.79
N PRO A 357 -1.13 -0.92 13.63
CA PRO A 357 -1.13 0.50 13.30
C PRO A 357 -2.55 0.97 13.02
N ARG A 358 -2.80 2.27 13.16
CA ARG A 358 -4.06 2.87 12.70
C ARG A 358 -4.13 2.76 11.17
N ILE A 359 -5.22 2.20 10.65
CA ILE A 359 -5.39 2.03 9.20
C ILE A 359 -6.13 3.24 8.61
N ARG A 360 -5.73 3.68 7.42
CA ARG A 360 -6.54 4.60 6.60
C ARG A 360 -6.50 4.24 5.13
N ALA A 361 -7.64 4.41 4.48
CA ALA A 361 -7.73 4.37 3.03
C ALA A 361 -7.31 5.74 2.45
N VAL A 362 -6.38 5.73 1.51
CA VAL A 362 -5.88 6.96 0.85
C VAL A 362 -5.80 6.79 -0.66
N HIS A 363 -5.85 7.89 -1.39
CA HIS A 363 -5.32 7.98 -2.74
C HIS A 363 -3.92 8.58 -2.68
N ILE A 364 -2.99 8.00 -3.42
CA ILE A 364 -1.63 8.53 -3.54
C ILE A 364 -1.50 9.09 -4.94
N LEU A 365 -1.49 10.42 -5.02
CA LEU A 365 -1.56 11.13 -6.29
C LEU A 365 -0.66 12.35 -6.31
N PRO A 366 -0.24 12.80 -7.50
CA PRO A 366 0.53 14.01 -7.62
C PRO A 366 -0.26 15.25 -7.14
N GLU A 367 0.41 16.20 -6.47
CA GLU A 367 -0.24 17.40 -5.92
C GLU A 367 -1.02 18.19 -6.98
N SER A 368 -0.56 18.19 -8.24
CA SER A 368 -1.24 18.87 -9.35
C SER A 368 -2.63 18.28 -9.67
N MET A 369 -2.86 17.04 -9.25
CA MET A 369 -4.08 16.27 -9.52
C MET A 369 -5.11 16.36 -8.39
N VAL A 370 -4.72 16.84 -7.21
CA VAL A 370 -5.65 17.04 -6.08
C VAL A 370 -6.86 17.92 -6.46
N PRO A 371 -6.71 19.08 -7.14
CA PRO A 371 -7.86 19.90 -7.51
C PRO A 371 -8.82 19.20 -8.47
N GLY A 372 -8.27 18.42 -9.41
CA GLY A 372 -9.06 17.61 -10.34
C GLY A 372 -9.89 16.58 -9.59
N MET A 373 -9.27 15.84 -8.66
CA MET A 373 -9.97 14.82 -7.86
C MET A 373 -11.10 15.44 -7.00
N ILE A 374 -10.83 16.59 -6.36
CA ILE A 374 -11.85 17.33 -5.60
C ILE A 374 -13.02 17.77 -6.50
N GLN A 375 -12.71 18.27 -7.70
CA GLN A 375 -13.74 18.67 -8.65
C GLN A 375 -14.59 17.47 -9.10
N GLU A 376 -13.95 16.32 -9.31
CA GLU A 376 -14.63 15.08 -9.66
C GLU A 376 -15.56 14.58 -8.56
N ARG A 377 -15.12 14.62 -7.30
CA ARG A 377 -15.99 14.35 -6.14
C ARG A 377 -17.22 15.26 -6.14
N ARG A 378 -17.04 16.56 -6.37
CA ARG A 378 -18.15 17.54 -6.44
C ARG A 378 -19.10 17.26 -7.61
N ASN A 379 -18.56 16.93 -8.78
CA ASN A 379 -19.37 16.59 -9.96
C ASN A 379 -20.23 15.34 -9.69
N ALA A 380 -19.62 14.28 -9.15
CA ALA A 380 -20.34 13.07 -8.76
C ALA A 380 -21.40 13.33 -7.70
N TRP A 381 -21.08 14.13 -6.69
CA TRP A 381 -22.03 14.54 -5.64
C TRP A 381 -23.23 15.30 -6.19
N ASN A 382 -22.99 16.30 -7.05
CA ASN A 382 -24.06 17.10 -7.66
C ASN A 382 -24.97 16.23 -8.52
N LYS A 383 -24.39 15.34 -9.33
CA LYS A 383 -25.14 14.39 -10.17
C LYS A 383 -25.93 13.38 -9.35
N PHE A 384 -25.36 12.90 -8.24
CA PHE A 384 -26.09 12.08 -7.28
C PHE A 384 -27.33 12.79 -6.72
N CYS A 385 -27.16 14.06 -6.31
CA CYS A 385 -28.26 14.88 -5.78
C CYS A 385 -29.34 15.18 -6.83
N GLU A 386 -28.95 15.47 -8.07
CA GLU A 386 -29.86 15.67 -9.20
C GLU A 386 -30.69 14.42 -9.47
N LEU A 387 -30.03 13.26 -9.62
CA LEU A 387 -30.72 11.98 -9.84
C LEU A 387 -31.70 11.64 -8.71
N LYS A 388 -31.33 11.90 -7.45
CA LYS A 388 -32.25 11.75 -6.31
C LYS A 388 -33.45 12.68 -6.40
N ARG A 389 -33.25 13.94 -6.80
CA ARG A 389 -34.33 14.92 -6.94
C ARG A 389 -35.29 14.51 -8.05
N ASP A 390 -34.76 14.08 -9.19
CA ASP A 390 -35.56 13.67 -10.35
C ASP A 390 -36.35 12.41 -10.06
N TRP A 391 -35.75 11.45 -9.35
CA TRP A 391 -36.45 10.25 -8.90
C TRP A 391 -37.60 10.58 -7.93
N ARG A 392 -37.41 11.50 -6.98
CA ARG A 392 -38.49 11.95 -6.07
C ARG A 392 -39.64 12.59 -6.84
N LYS A 393 -39.34 13.52 -7.76
CA LYS A 393 -40.35 14.15 -8.63
C LYS A 393 -41.13 13.12 -9.44
N ALA A 394 -40.44 12.11 -9.98
CA ALA A 394 -41.08 11.05 -10.76
C ALA A 394 -42.04 10.19 -9.92
N ILE A 395 -41.79 10.03 -8.61
CA ILE A 395 -42.67 9.30 -7.70
C ILE A 395 -43.82 10.17 -7.20
N ASP A 396 -43.55 11.43 -6.83
CA ASP A 396 -44.56 12.36 -6.34
C ASP A 396 -45.59 12.73 -7.43
N GLY A 397 -45.20 12.65 -8.70
CA GLY A 397 -46.08 12.85 -9.85
C GLY A 397 -47.03 11.67 -10.15
N ILE A 398 -46.96 10.57 -9.40
CA ILE A 398 -47.85 9.40 -9.59
C ILE A 398 -49.06 9.55 -8.65
N PRO A 399 -50.29 9.69 -9.16
CA PRO A 399 -51.48 9.82 -8.33
C PRO A 399 -51.66 8.63 -7.36
N SER A 400 -52.01 8.94 -6.12
CA SER A 400 -52.31 8.01 -5.01
C SER A 400 -53.12 6.78 -5.43
N ASP A 401 -54.09 6.95 -6.31
CA ASP A 401 -55.05 5.90 -6.69
C ASP A 401 -54.48 4.84 -7.65
N ASN A 402 -53.28 5.07 -8.21
CA ASN A 402 -52.56 4.12 -9.06
C ASN A 402 -51.38 3.43 -8.36
N PHE A 403 -51.30 3.50 -7.02
CA PHE A 403 -50.21 2.90 -6.25
C PHE A 403 -49.97 1.38 -6.47
N PRO A 404 -50.97 0.53 -6.81
CA PRO A 404 -50.70 -0.86 -7.16
C PRO A 404 -49.83 -0.98 -8.43
N GLN A 405 -49.94 -0.04 -9.38
CA GLN A 405 -49.13 0.00 -10.60
C GLN A 405 -47.77 0.67 -10.40
N ALA A 406 -47.64 1.63 -9.47
CA ALA A 406 -46.34 2.18 -9.08
C ALA A 406 -45.47 1.11 -8.42
N ARG A 407 -46.06 0.30 -7.52
CA ARG A 407 -45.43 -0.92 -7.01
C ARG A 407 -45.09 -1.84 -8.17
N ALA A 408 -46.01 -2.12 -9.10
CA ALA A 408 -45.77 -2.95 -10.28
C ALA A 408 -44.79 -2.37 -11.33
N MET A 409 -44.38 -1.10 -11.28
CA MET A 409 -43.27 -0.55 -12.06
C MET A 409 -41.93 -0.76 -11.34
N THR A 410 -41.88 -0.59 -10.01
CA THR A 410 -40.76 -1.08 -9.19
C THR A 410 -40.63 -2.61 -9.22
N THR A 411 -41.73 -3.36 -9.31
CA THR A 411 -41.72 -4.80 -9.58
C THR A 411 -41.56 -5.11 -11.06
N LYS A 412 -42.00 -4.36 -12.08
CA LYS A 412 -41.63 -4.70 -13.48
C LYS A 412 -40.13 -4.49 -13.74
N LEU A 413 -39.48 -3.56 -13.03
CA LEU A 413 -38.01 -3.52 -12.92
C LEU A 413 -37.42 -4.61 -12.00
N GLY A 414 -38.16 -5.06 -10.98
CA GLY A 414 -37.75 -6.07 -9.98
C GLY A 414 -38.24 -7.52 -10.17
N THR A 415 -39.05 -7.83 -11.18
CA THR A 415 -39.67 -9.16 -11.47
C THR A 415 -39.28 -9.65 -12.87
N MET A 416 -38.53 -8.86 -13.64
CA MET A 416 -37.50 -9.40 -14.55
C MET A 416 -36.21 -9.77 -13.79
N CYS A 417 -36.20 -9.64 -12.46
CA CYS A 417 -35.13 -10.08 -11.58
C CYS A 417 -35.51 -11.42 -10.94
N SER A 418 -35.12 -12.51 -11.63
CA SER A 418 -34.88 -13.80 -11.00
C SER A 418 -33.65 -13.71 -10.08
N PRO A 419 -33.56 -14.45 -8.97
CA PRO A 419 -32.34 -14.56 -8.18
C PRO A 419 -31.32 -15.39 -8.97
N LEU A 420 -30.65 -14.77 -9.93
CA LEU A 420 -29.48 -15.36 -10.59
C LEU A 420 -28.22 -14.93 -9.84
N LEU A 421 -28.05 -15.50 -8.66
CA LEU A 421 -26.78 -16.06 -8.18
C LEU A 421 -27.07 -17.27 -7.26
N PRO A 422 -27.47 -18.44 -7.82
CA PRO A 422 -27.36 -19.71 -7.12
C PRO A 422 -26.38 -20.61 -7.87
N TRP A 423 -25.15 -20.15 -8.17
CA TRP A 423 -24.11 -21.00 -8.79
C TRP A 423 -22.70 -20.47 -8.48
N LEU A 424 -22.10 -20.97 -7.40
CA LEU A 424 -20.94 -21.83 -7.55
C LEU A 424 -21.40 -23.16 -6.92
N PRO A 425 -21.47 -24.27 -7.65
CA PRO A 425 -21.65 -25.55 -7.00
C PRO A 425 -20.48 -25.75 -6.03
N ASP A 426 -20.72 -26.50 -4.95
CA ASP A 426 -19.69 -27.14 -4.12
C ASP A 426 -18.89 -28.15 -4.98
N GLU A 427 -18.30 -27.69 -6.07
CA GLU A 427 -17.30 -28.45 -6.82
C GLU A 427 -15.98 -28.28 -6.08
N ASP A 428 -15.40 -29.42 -5.70
CA ASP A 428 -14.09 -29.56 -5.07
C ASP A 428 -13.04 -28.69 -5.79
N TRP A 429 -12.70 -27.56 -5.18
CA TRP A 429 -11.60 -26.68 -5.61
C TRP A 429 -10.23 -27.18 -5.11
N ASP A 430 -10.14 -28.42 -4.65
CA ASP A 430 -8.90 -29.02 -4.15
C ASP A 430 -7.88 -29.34 -5.27
N ASP A 431 -8.26 -29.24 -6.56
CA ASP A 431 -7.39 -29.63 -7.69
C ASP A 431 -7.00 -28.48 -8.65
N VAL A 432 -7.25 -27.22 -8.28
CA VAL A 432 -6.69 -26.06 -9.02
C VAL A 432 -5.42 -25.60 -8.32
N SER A 433 -4.34 -26.34 -8.54
CA SER A 433 -3.00 -26.07 -8.00
C SER A 433 -2.27 -24.89 -8.65
N ASP A 434 -2.99 -23.93 -9.24
CA ASP A 434 -2.39 -22.74 -9.86
C ASP A 434 -2.82 -21.48 -9.09
N PRO A 435 -2.05 -21.04 -8.08
CA PRO A 435 -2.25 -19.74 -7.49
C PRO A 435 -1.69 -18.70 -8.47
N VAL A 436 -2.37 -17.56 -8.61
CA VAL A 436 -1.96 -16.39 -9.40
C VAL A 436 -2.44 -16.39 -10.86
N VAL A 437 -3.76 -16.26 -11.03
CA VAL A 437 -4.28 -15.36 -12.07
C VAL A 437 -5.22 -14.34 -11.40
N PHE A 438 -4.68 -13.14 -11.17
CA PHE A 438 -5.42 -11.94 -10.82
C PHE A 438 -6.30 -11.53 -12.00
N CYS A 439 -7.44 -12.19 -12.19
CA CYS A 439 -8.53 -11.61 -12.95
C CYS A 439 -9.29 -10.66 -12.03
N ILE A 440 -8.78 -9.42 -11.90
CA ILE A 440 -9.70 -8.28 -12.07
C ILE A 440 -10.40 -8.63 -13.38
N PHE A 441 -11.72 -8.86 -13.37
CA PHE A 441 -12.44 -9.18 -14.59
C PHE A 441 -12.01 -8.15 -15.65
N SER A 442 -11.20 -8.57 -16.62
CA SER A 442 -10.96 -7.70 -17.75
C SER A 442 -12.34 -7.52 -18.38
N ASP A 443 -12.70 -6.29 -18.72
CA ASP A 443 -13.98 -5.98 -19.37
C ASP A 443 -14.26 -6.87 -20.59
N GLU A 444 -13.21 -7.48 -21.15
CA GLU A 444 -13.28 -8.44 -22.24
C GLU A 444 -14.03 -9.74 -21.89
N GLN A 445 -14.03 -10.17 -20.62
CA GLN A 445 -14.69 -11.43 -20.22
C GLN A 445 -16.13 -11.26 -19.75
N MET A 446 -16.50 -10.08 -19.22
CA MET A 446 -17.88 -9.76 -18.89
C MET A 446 -18.50 -8.97 -20.04
N GLY A 447 -19.18 -9.67 -20.97
CA GLY A 447 -19.82 -9.03 -22.12
C GLY A 447 -20.56 -7.74 -21.73
N GLY A 448 -20.27 -6.63 -22.42
CA GLY A 448 -20.62 -5.27 -22.00
C GLY A 448 -22.10 -5.03 -21.63
N GLU A 449 -23.02 -5.88 -22.10
CA GLU A 449 -24.41 -5.87 -21.67
C GLU A 449 -24.60 -6.20 -20.18
N ALA A 450 -23.89 -7.19 -19.64
CA ALA A 450 -24.04 -7.61 -18.24
C ALA A 450 -23.58 -6.51 -17.29
N LEU A 451 -22.40 -5.93 -17.56
CA LEU A 451 -21.85 -4.82 -16.77
C LEU A 451 -22.78 -3.60 -16.83
N SER A 452 -23.28 -3.24 -18.02
CA SER A 452 -24.23 -2.11 -18.16
C SER A 452 -25.54 -2.32 -17.41
N ARG A 453 -26.04 -3.56 -17.31
CA ARG A 453 -27.22 -3.90 -16.50
C ARG A 453 -26.90 -3.80 -15.01
N GLY A 454 -25.74 -4.29 -14.58
CA GLY A 454 -25.24 -4.17 -13.21
C GLY A 454 -25.15 -2.71 -12.75
N GLN A 455 -24.48 -1.87 -13.54
CA GLN A 455 -24.35 -0.42 -13.28
C GLN A 455 -25.71 0.29 -13.21
N ARG A 456 -26.64 -0.01 -14.13
CA ARG A 456 -28.00 0.56 -14.10
C ARG A 456 -28.75 0.18 -12.82
N ARG A 457 -28.65 -1.09 -12.39
CA ARG A 457 -29.26 -1.58 -11.16
C ARG A 457 -28.64 -0.92 -9.92
N ALA A 458 -27.31 -0.84 -9.87
CA ALA A 458 -26.60 -0.17 -8.79
C ALA A 458 -26.98 1.30 -8.68
N LYS A 459 -26.94 2.03 -9.81
CA LYS A 459 -27.37 3.44 -9.90
C LYS A 459 -28.81 3.62 -9.43
N SER A 460 -29.73 2.76 -9.85
CA SER A 460 -31.12 2.80 -9.39
C SER A 460 -31.23 2.64 -7.88
N TRP A 461 -30.50 1.68 -7.29
CA TRP A 461 -30.50 1.48 -5.84
C TRP A 461 -29.95 2.70 -5.08
N TRP A 462 -28.83 3.26 -5.53
CA TRP A 462 -28.20 4.43 -4.90
C TRP A 462 -29.13 5.64 -4.89
N VAL A 463 -29.82 5.89 -6.00
CA VAL A 463 -30.79 6.97 -6.13
C VAL A 463 -32.00 6.77 -5.21
N GLN A 464 -32.50 5.53 -5.10
CA GLN A 464 -33.68 5.22 -4.28
C GLN A 464 -33.39 5.24 -2.77
N LYS A 465 -32.30 4.60 -2.36
CA LYS A 465 -32.06 4.22 -0.96
C LYS A 465 -30.73 4.73 -0.41
N GLY A 466 -29.71 4.85 -1.27
CA GLY A 466 -28.36 5.18 -0.83
C GLY A 466 -28.23 6.58 -0.24
N THR A 467 -27.26 6.77 0.64
CA THR A 467 -26.91 8.08 1.23
C THR A 467 -25.41 8.30 1.12
N VAL A 468 -24.95 9.47 0.71
CA VAL A 468 -23.52 9.78 0.70
C VAL A 468 -23.37 11.16 1.33
N LYS A 469 -22.20 11.46 1.92
CA LYS A 469 -21.91 12.80 2.45
C LYS A 469 -21.36 13.71 1.34
N GLU A 470 -21.54 15.01 1.51
CA GLU A 470 -20.87 15.99 0.65
C GLU A 470 -19.34 15.85 0.81
N PRO A 471 -18.58 15.92 -0.29
CA PRO A 471 -17.13 15.73 -0.23
C PRO A 471 -16.41 16.73 0.66
N GLY A 472 -15.42 16.23 1.39
CA GLY A 472 -14.48 17.00 2.19
C GLY A 472 -13.29 17.53 1.39
N LEU A 473 -12.39 18.22 2.10
CA LEU A 473 -11.10 18.72 1.58
C LEU A 473 -9.91 18.17 2.39
N GLU A 474 -10.05 16.99 3.00
CA GLU A 474 -9.03 16.47 3.91
C GLU A 474 -7.82 15.91 3.13
N ILE A 475 -6.77 16.73 3.02
CA ILE A 475 -5.43 16.29 2.60
C ILE A 475 -4.71 15.78 3.86
N ILE A 476 -4.22 14.54 3.80
CA ILE A 476 -3.47 13.95 4.91
C ILE A 476 -2.03 14.43 4.79
N ALA A 477 -1.63 15.27 5.74
CA ALA A 477 -0.28 15.84 5.86
C ALA A 477 0.62 14.93 6.71
#